data_AF-A0AAV5W0Q1-F1
#
_entry.id   AF-A0AAV5W0Q1-F1
#
_cell.length_a   1.000
_cell.length_b   1.000
_cell.length_c   1.000
_cell.angle_alpha   90.00
_cell.angle_beta   90.00
_cell.angle_gamma   90.00
#
_symmetry.space_group_name_H-M   'P 1'
#
loop_
_entity.id
_entity.type
_entity.pdbx_description
1 polymer ?
#
loop_
_entity_poly.entity_id
_entity_poly.type
_entity_poly.pdbx_seq_one_letter_code
_entity_poly.pdbx_strand_id
1 'polypeptide(L)'
;FIYLICYLCFYSSCCSCFIIGVNRFTELLKVRPLMWLFKGSRPWFLMLIPTVYGLFLVLFTPIAFVNSERHFVMVDPGIDNGYQ
;
A
#
# COMPACT_ATOMS: atom_id res chain seq x y z
N PHE A 1 -1.70 4.32 17.10
CA PHE A 1 -0.47 4.80 16.43
C PHE A 1 0.20 3.69 15.62
N ILE A 2 0.57 2.55 16.22
CA ILE A 2 1.24 1.43 15.50
C ILE A 2 0.42 0.90 14.31
N TYR A 3 -0.88 0.62 14.49
CA TYR A 3 -1.76 0.17 13.39
C TYR A 3 -1.84 1.15 12.21
N LEU A 4 -1.77 2.45 12.52
CA LEU A 4 -1.85 3.53 11.56
C LEU A 4 -0.57 3.60 10.70
N ILE A 5 0.59 3.38 11.33
CA ILE A 5 1.87 3.22 10.63
C ILE A 5 1.87 1.94 9.78
N CYS A 6 1.40 0.80 10.32
CA CYS A 6 1.34 -0.44 9.56
C CYS A 6 0.46 -0.32 8.31
N TYR A 7 -0.69 0.34 8.42
CA TYR A 7 -1.59 0.57 7.29
C TYR A 7 -0.97 1.49 6.23
N LEU A 8 -0.29 2.56 6.67
CA LEU A 8 0.45 3.48 5.80
C LEU A 8 1.58 2.75 5.06
N CYS A 9 2.37 1.94 5.77
CA CYS A 9 3.44 1.15 5.19
C CYS A 9 2.92 0.10 4.20
N PHE A 10 1.81 -0.58 4.53
CA PHE A 10 1.17 -1.56 3.65
C PHE A 10 0.71 -0.90 2.35
N TYR A 11 -0.03 0.21 2.46
CA TYR A 11 -0.54 0.94 1.29
C TYR A 11 0.58 1.49 0.42
N SER A 12 1.57 2.13 1.04
CA SER A 12 2.74 2.68 0.34
C SER A 12 3.54 1.57 -0.36
N SER A 13 3.68 0.40 0.25
CA SER A 13 4.39 -0.75 -0.35
C SER A 13 3.68 -1.25 -1.62
N CYS A 14 2.37 -1.48 -1.55
CA CYS A 14 1.59 -1.96 -2.70
C CYS A 14 1.68 -1.00 -3.91
N CYS A 15 1.49 0.29 -3.68
CA CYS A 15 1.54 1.29 -4.75
C CYS A 15 2.97 1.46 -5.31
N SER A 16 4.00 1.36 -4.48
CA SER A 16 5.40 1.43 -4.94
C SER A 16 5.74 0.25 -5.85
N CYS A 17 5.32 -0.97 -5.46
CA CYS A 17 5.49 -2.16 -6.28
C CYS A 17 4.80 -2.03 -7.65
N PHE A 18 3.59 -1.46 -7.68
CA PHE A 18 2.86 -1.23 -8.93
C PHE A 18 3.63 -0.29 -9.88
N ILE A 19 4.17 0.82 -9.36
CA ILE A 19 4.95 1.79 -10.14
C ILE A 19 6.22 1.14 -10.71
N ILE A 20 6.92 0.33 -9.91
CA ILE A 20 8.10 -0.41 -10.36
C ILE A 20 7.72 -1.43 -11.46
N GLY A 21 6.58 -2.11 -11.31
CA GLY A 21 6.04 -3.00 -12.33
C GLY A 21 5.79 -2.26 -13.65
N VAL A 22 5.09 -1.12 -13.61
CA VAL A 22 4.83 -0.29 -14.79
C VAL A 22 6.13 0.19 -15.44
N ASN A 23 7.14 0.54 -14.65
CA ASN A 23 8.47 0.89 -15.17
C ASN A 23 9.08 -0.27 -15.98
N ARG A 24 9.01 -1.51 -15.46
CA ARG A 24 9.53 -2.69 -16.17
C ARG A 24 8.75 -3.00 -17.46
N PHE A 25 7.42 -2.88 -17.43
CA PHE A 25 6.59 -3.07 -18.63
C PHE A 25 6.88 -2.01 -19.70
N THR A 26 7.12 -0.77 -19.29
CA THR A 26 7.48 0.33 -20.19
C THR A 26 8.76 0.05 -20.95
N GLU A 27 9.77 -0.48 -20.24
CA GLU A 27 11.06 -0.86 -20.83
C GLU A 27 10.91 -1.97 -21.87
N LEU A 28 10.10 -2.99 -21.56
CA LEU A 28 9.85 -4.13 -22.45
C LEU A 28 9.06 -3.75 -23.70
N LEU A 29 8.03 -2.89 -23.55
CA LEU A 29 7.15 -2.49 -24.65
C LEU A 29 7.69 -1.31 -25.47
N LYS A 30 8.84 -0.73 -25.09
CA LYS A 30 9.48 0.44 -25.73
C LYS A 30 8.50 1.61 -25.96
N VAL A 31 7.59 1.82 -25.01
CA VAL A 31 6.57 2.88 -25.09
C VAL A 31 7.22 4.23 -24.83
N ARG A 32 7.52 4.97 -25.90
CA ARG A 32 8.23 6.28 -25.88
C ARG A 32 7.70 7.27 -24.83
N PRO A 33 6.38 7.51 -24.66
CA PRO A 33 5.90 8.51 -23.70
C PRO A 33 6.12 8.09 -22.24
N LEU A 34 5.85 6.83 -21.87
CA LEU A 34 6.12 6.36 -20.51
C LEU A 34 7.63 6.27 -20.24
N MET A 35 8.44 5.94 -21.25
CA MET A 35 9.89 5.88 -21.09
C MET A 35 10.49 7.25 -20.78
N TRP A 36 9.86 8.35 -21.25
CA TRP A 36 10.24 9.71 -20.85
C TRP A 36 9.84 10.05 -19.42
N LEU A 37 8.70 9.51 -18.95
CA LEU A 37 8.21 9.68 -17.58
C LEU A 37 9.17 9.02 -16.56
N PHE A 38 9.68 7.83 -16.89
CA PHE A 38 10.59 7.07 -16.02
C PHE A 38 12.08 7.40 -16.22
N LYS A 39 12.43 8.37 -17.06
CA LYS A 39 13.82 8.73 -17.34
C LYS A 39 14.44 9.60 -16.25
N GLY A 40 15.62 9.22 -15.76
CA GLY A 40 16.44 10.03 -14.85
C GLY A 40 15.97 9.98 -13.39
N SER A 41 15.95 11.12 -12.71
CA SER A 41 15.54 11.23 -11.29
C SER A 41 14.02 11.38 -11.08
N ARG A 42 13.24 11.41 -12.16
CA ARG A 42 11.76 11.58 -12.12
C ARG A 42 11.01 10.44 -11.41
N PRO A 43 11.44 9.17 -11.47
CA PRO A 43 10.82 8.09 -10.71
C PRO A 43 10.80 8.33 -9.20
N TRP A 44 11.80 9.03 -8.64
CA TRP A 44 11.82 9.38 -7.22
C TRP A 44 10.64 10.29 -6.83
N PHE A 45 10.30 11.26 -7.68
CA PHE A 45 9.11 12.09 -7.47
C PHE A 45 7.82 11.29 -7.63
N LEU A 46 7.78 10.33 -8.56
CA LEU A 46 6.64 9.43 -8.71
C LEU A 46 6.44 8.50 -7.50
N MET A 47 7.52 8.08 -6.83
CA MET A 47 7.45 7.29 -5.61
C MET A 47 6.98 8.10 -4.39
N LEU A 48 7.11 9.42 -4.40
CA LEU A 48 6.55 10.29 -3.35
C LEU A 48 5.03 10.38 -3.40
N ILE A 49 4.43 10.30 -4.59
CA ILE A 49 2.98 10.36 -4.80
C ILE A 49 2.21 9.32 -3.96
N PRO A 50 2.53 8.01 -4.01
CA PRO A 50 1.83 7.01 -3.22
C PRO A 50 2.05 7.16 -1.71
N THR A 51 3.18 7.72 -1.27
CA THR A 51 3.42 8.00 0.15
C THR A 51 2.50 9.12 0.64
N VAL A 52 2.38 10.21 -0.13
CA VAL A 52 1.48 11.32 0.17
C VAL A 52 0.02 10.88 0.07
N TYR A 53 -0.32 10.06 -0.92
CA TYR A 53 -1.67 9.52 -1.09
C TYR A 53 -2.06 8.57 0.05
N GLY A 54 -1.16 7.69 0.48
CA GLY A 54 -1.36 6.84 1.66
C GLY A 54 -1.57 7.68 2.93
N LEU A 55 -0.81 8.77 3.09
CA LEU A 55 -0.94 9.69 4.22
C LEU A 55 -2.29 10.45 4.19
N PHE A 56 -2.74 10.87 3.00
CA PHE A 56 -4.06 11.47 2.81
C PHE A 56 -5.18 10.51 3.17
N LEU A 57 -5.14 9.26 2.69
CA LEU A 57 -6.13 8.25 3.05
C LEU A 57 -6.15 7.99 4.56
N VAL A 58 -5.00 7.89 5.19
CA VAL A 58 -4.95 7.64 6.64
C VAL A 58 -5.51 8.81 7.47
N LEU A 59 -5.40 10.05 6.99
CA LEU A 59 -5.94 11.24 7.69
C LEU A 59 -7.42 11.48 7.41
N PHE A 60 -7.88 11.24 6.17
CA PHE A 60 -9.23 11.61 5.73
C PHE A 60 -10.22 10.45 5.72
N THR A 61 -9.76 9.21 5.60
CA THR A 61 -10.64 8.05 5.78
C THR A 61 -10.68 7.73 7.27
N PRO A 62 -11.87 7.69 7.92
CA PRO A 62 -11.96 7.17 9.27
C PRO A 62 -11.42 5.74 9.21
N ILE A 63 -10.32 5.49 9.94
CA ILE A 63 -9.76 4.16 10.13
C ILE A 63 -10.95 3.35 10.60
N ALA A 64 -11.49 2.50 9.71
CA ALA A 64 -12.76 1.84 9.94
C ALA A 64 -12.67 1.29 11.36
N PHE A 65 -13.49 1.84 12.27
CA PHE A 65 -13.49 1.39 13.64
C PHE A 65 -13.71 -0.10 13.50
N VAL A 66 -12.67 -0.87 13.84
CA VAL A 66 -12.70 -2.32 13.87
C VAL A 66 -13.58 -2.63 15.07
N ASN A 67 -14.89 -2.43 14.88
CA ASN A 67 -15.94 -2.96 15.71
C ASN A 67 -16.13 -4.42 15.29
N SER A 68 -15.05 -5.17 15.46
CA SER A 68 -15.10 -6.61 15.44
C SER A 68 -14.31 -7.02 16.65
N GLU A 69 -15.01 -7.54 17.65
CA GLU A 69 -14.44 -8.22 18.82
C GLU A 69 -13.51 -9.38 18.41
N ARG A 70 -13.44 -9.71 17.12
CA ARG A 70 -12.50 -10.65 16.53
C ARG A 70 -11.28 -9.91 16.00
N HIS A 71 -10.31 -9.86 16.89
CA HIS A 71 -8.89 -9.54 16.70
C HIS A 71 -8.39 -9.92 15.28
N PHE A 72 -7.98 -8.93 14.48
CA PHE A 72 -7.16 -9.15 13.27
C PHE A 72 -5.73 -9.50 13.70
N VAL A 73 -5.54 -10.71 14.19
CA VAL A 73 -4.23 -11.37 14.11
C VAL A 73 -4.36 -12.38 12.99
N MET A 74 -3.40 -12.37 12.08
CA MET A 74 -3.25 -13.23 10.91
C MET A 74 -3.02 -14.72 11.28
N VAL A 75 -3.48 -15.11 12.47
CA VAL A 75 -3.52 -16.43 13.07
C VAL A 75 -4.87 -16.47 13.76
N ASP A 76 -5.77 -17.32 13.25
CA ASP A 76 -6.94 -17.77 14.01
C ASP A 76 -6.38 -18.32 15.34
N PRO A 77 -6.57 -17.67 16.51
CA PRO A 77 -6.36 -18.42 17.73
C PRO A 77 -7.46 -19.47 17.67
N GLY A 78 -7.06 -20.73 17.49
CA GLY A 78 -7.95 -21.88 17.65
C GLY A 78 -8.48 -21.91 19.08
N ILE A 79 -9.35 -20.96 19.42
CA ILE A 79 -10.25 -20.99 20.55
C ILE A 79 -11.34 -21.93 20.05
N ASP A 80 -11.06 -23.21 20.29
CA ASP A 80 -12.09 -24.18 20.59
C ASP A 80 -13.04 -23.49 21.58
N ASN A 81 -14.17 -23.02 21.06
CA ASN A 81 -15.23 -22.62 21.95
C ASN A 81 -15.76 -23.94 22.50
N GLY A 82 -15.27 -24.30 23.68
CA GLY A 82 -15.96 -25.19 24.60
C GLY A 82 -17.31 -24.57 24.96
N TYR A 83 -18.23 -24.58 24.00
CA TYR A 83 -19.65 -24.52 24.27
C TYR A 83 -20.07 -25.93 24.66
N GLN A 84 -20.29 -26.11 25.97
CA GLN A 84 -21.20 -27.07 26.60
C GLN A 84 -21.06 -28.55 26.21
#